data_AF-A0AAV5S8X1-F1
#
_entry.id   AF-A0AAV5S8X1-F1
#
_cell.length_a   1.000
_cell.length_b   1.000
_cell.length_c   1.000
_cell.angle_alpha   90.00
_cell.angle_beta   90.00
_cell.angle_gamma   90.00
#
_symmetry.space_group_name_H-M   'P 1'
#
loop_
_entity.id
_entity.type
_entity.pdbx_description
1 polymer ?
#
loop_
_entity_poly.entity_id
_entity_poly.type
_entity_poly.pdbx_seq_one_letter_code
_entity_poly.pdbx_strand_id
1 'polypeptide(L)' 'ISGTDFEDNRTTLADWPKIKDSTPFGQLPVLYVDGKPIPQSFAIARYVAKQFGFAGASPFEAAWLDALG' A
#
# COMPACT_ATOMS: atom_id res chain seq x y z
N ILE A 1 14.62 1.69 -3.98
CA ILE A 1 14.91 2.78 -4.96
C ILE A 1 14.57 4.16 -4.38
N SER A 2 13.56 4.34 -3.53
CA SER A 2 13.39 5.61 -2.77
C SER A 2 14.35 5.78 -1.59
N GLY A 3 14.85 4.67 -1.02
CA GLY A 3 15.72 4.68 0.17
C GLY A 3 14.98 5.01 1.47
N THR A 4 13.65 5.08 1.44
CA THR A 4 12.81 5.36 2.61
C THR A 4 12.76 4.15 3.53
N ASP A 5 13.05 4.37 4.81
CA ASP A 5 12.89 3.35 5.84
C ASP A 5 11.41 2.98 6.01
N PHE A 6 11.16 1.69 6.20
CA PHE A 6 9.83 1.17 6.51
C PHE A 6 9.96 -0.08 7.38
N GLU A 7 8.94 -0.34 8.19
CA GLU A 7 8.83 -1.59 8.94
C GLU A 7 8.11 -2.65 8.09
N ASP A 8 8.77 -3.78 7.84
CA ASP A 8 8.17 -4.94 7.17
C ASP A 8 7.61 -5.92 8.19
N ASN A 9 6.36 -5.69 8.62
CA ASN A 9 5.68 -6.60 9.53
C ASN A 9 5.03 -7.76 8.77
N ARG A 10 5.59 -8.97 8.94
CA ARG A 10 5.12 -10.20 8.31
C ARG A 10 4.31 -11.05 9.28
N THR A 11 3.00 -11.09 9.07
CA THR A 11 2.09 -11.89 9.89
C THR A 11 2.08 -13.35 9.44
N THR A 12 2.21 -14.28 10.39
CA THR A 12 2.05 -15.72 10.12
C THR A 12 0.56 -16.08 9.98
N LEU A 13 0.24 -17.19 9.32
CA LEU A 13 -1.15 -17.67 9.25
C LEU A 13 -1.76 -17.94 10.64
N ALA A 14 -0.93 -18.33 11.63
CA ALA A 14 -1.38 -18.57 13.00
C ALA A 14 -1.71 -17.29 13.76
N ASP A 15 -0.99 -16.19 13.46
CA ASP A 15 -1.21 -14.89 14.09
C ASP A 15 -2.26 -14.05 13.37
N TRP A 16 -2.54 -14.33 12.09
CA TRP A 16 -3.50 -13.58 11.28
C TRP A 16 -4.88 -13.41 11.95
N PRO A 17 -5.51 -14.46 12.53
CA PRO A 17 -6.79 -14.30 13.21
C PRO A 17 -6.78 -13.26 14.34
N LYS A 18 -5.63 -13.01 14.99
CA LYS A 18 -5.51 -12.06 16.11
C LYS A 18 -5.60 -10.60 15.67
N ILE A 19 -5.17 -10.30 14.44
CA ILE A 19 -5.11 -8.93 13.91
C ILE A 19 -6.15 -8.66 12.83
N LYS A 20 -6.83 -9.69 12.30
CA LYS A 20 -7.76 -9.56 11.18
C LYS A 20 -8.82 -8.48 11.39
N ASP A 21 -9.46 -8.46 12.55
CA ASP A 21 -10.53 -7.51 12.85
C ASP A 21 -10.02 -6.07 13.07
N SER A 22 -8.70 -5.90 13.22
CA SER A 22 -8.05 -4.59 13.29
C SER A 22 -7.77 -3.98 11.92
N THR A 23 -7.83 -4.76 10.83
CA THR A 23 -7.57 -4.24 9.48
C THR A 23 -8.84 -3.70 8.84
N PRO A 24 -8.78 -2.65 7.99
CA PRO A 24 -9.97 -1.96 7.51
C PRO A 24 -11.01 -2.86 6.81
N PHE A 25 -10.54 -3.89 6.10
CA PHE A 25 -11.38 -4.80 5.33
C PHE A 25 -11.19 -6.26 5.71
N GLY A 26 -10.58 -6.56 6.87
CA GLY A 26 -10.28 -7.94 7.27
C GLY A 26 -9.37 -8.66 6.27
N GLN A 27 -8.47 -7.90 5.61
CA GLN A 27 -7.53 -8.34 4.59
C GLN A 27 -6.15 -7.69 4.80
N LEU A 28 -5.12 -8.31 4.22
CA LEU A 28 -3.78 -7.75 4.05
C LEU A 28 -3.49 -7.68 2.53
N PRO A 29 -2.60 -6.78 2.07
CA PRO A 29 -1.76 -5.85 2.85
C PRO A 29 -2.51 -4.59 3.34
N VAL A 30 -1.94 -3.95 4.38
CA VAL A 30 -2.29 -2.61 4.86
C VAL A 30 -1.00 -1.83 5.11
N LEU A 31 -0.90 -0.62 4.55
CA LEU A 31 0.19 0.31 4.87
C LEU A 31 -0.28 1.30 5.93
N TYR A 32 0.52 1.54 6.97
CA TYR A 32 0.26 2.60 7.95
C TYR A 32 1.19 3.79 7.70
N VAL A 33 0.62 4.97 7.51
CA VAL A 33 1.37 6.24 7.39
C VAL A 33 0.90 7.16 8.50
N ASP A 34 1.79 7.53 9.41
CA ASP A 34 1.47 8.31 10.61
C ASP A 34 0.30 7.70 11.41
N GLY A 35 0.28 6.38 11.53
CA GLY A 35 -0.77 5.61 12.21
C GLY A 35 -2.09 5.49 11.43
N LYS A 36 -2.22 6.06 10.24
CA LYS A 36 -3.44 5.97 9.41
C LYS A 36 -3.34 4.78 8.43
N PRO A 37 -4.33 3.88 8.39
CA PRO A 37 -4.29 2.70 7.52
C PRO A 37 -4.70 3.03 6.08
N ILE A 38 -3.97 2.45 5.13
CA ILE A 38 -4.29 2.41 3.69
C ILE A 38 -4.39 0.92 3.30
N PRO A 39 -5.60 0.38 3.08
CA PRO A 39 -5.79 -0.99 2.60
C PRO A 39 -5.65 -1.06 1.06
N GLN A 40 -5.66 -2.29 0.52
CA GLN A 40 -5.59 -2.62 -0.92
C GLN A 40 -4.23 -2.35 -1.58
N SER A 41 -3.60 -3.42 -2.09
CA SER A 41 -2.25 -3.38 -2.66
C SER A 41 -2.05 -2.31 -3.73
N PHE A 42 -2.99 -2.16 -4.67
CA PHE A 42 -2.88 -1.15 -5.73
C PHE A 42 -3.10 0.29 -5.24
N ALA A 43 -3.96 0.50 -4.24
CA ALA A 43 -4.12 1.82 -3.63
C ALA A 43 -2.84 2.23 -2.88
N ILE A 44 -2.24 1.29 -2.15
CA ILE A 44 -0.93 1.46 -1.50
C ILE A 44 0.15 1.78 -2.54
N ALA A 45 0.25 0.99 -3.62
CA ALA A 45 1.24 1.19 -4.67
C ALA A 45 1.11 2.57 -5.34
N ARG A 46 -0.12 2.97 -5.72
CA ARG A 46 -0.40 4.32 -6.26
C ARG A 46 0.00 5.42 -5.29
N TYR A 47 -0.35 5.29 -4.01
CA TYR A 47 -0.01 6.28 -3.00
C TYR A 47 1.50 6.47 -2.90
N VAL A 48 2.24 5.36 -2.74
CA VAL A 48 3.71 5.37 -2.66
C VAL A 48 4.33 5.93 -3.94
N ALA A 49 3.84 5.52 -5.11
CA ALA A 49 4.32 6.04 -6.39
C ALA A 49 4.14 7.56 -6.48
N LYS A 50 3.02 8.12 -6.01
CA LYS A 50 2.80 9.58 -5.97
C LYS A 50 3.76 10.28 -5.03
N GLN A 51 4.06 9.71 -3.85
CA GLN A 51 4.99 10.31 -2.89
C GLN A 51 6.40 10.45 -3.45
N PHE A 52 6.83 9.52 -4.31
CA PHE A 52 8.19 9.48 -4.83
C PHE A 52 8.31 9.83 -6.33
N GLY A 53 7.26 10.36 -6.95
CA GLY A 53 7.29 10.83 -8.34
C GLY A 53 7.28 9.72 -9.40
N PHE A 54 6.79 8.52 -9.08
CA PHE A 54 6.68 7.37 -9.98
C PHE A 54 5.27 7.14 -10.55
N ALA A 55 4.35 8.09 -10.38
CA ALA A 55 2.95 7.96 -10.79
C ALA A 55 2.64 8.51 -12.20
N GLY A 56 3.67 8.72 -13.04
CA GLY A 56 3.54 9.40 -14.34
C GLY A 56 3.55 10.91 -14.22
N ALA A 57 3.93 11.60 -15.30
CA ALA A 57 4.04 13.06 -15.37
C ALA A 57 2.71 13.75 -15.76
N SER A 58 1.71 12.99 -16.22
CA SER A 58 0.40 13.51 -16.60
C SER A 58 -0.74 12.59 -16.13
N PRO A 59 -1.98 13.10 -16.06
CA PRO A 59 -3.15 12.26 -15.77
C PRO A 59 -3.32 11.09 -16.74
N PHE A 60 -2.93 11.26 -18.00
CA PHE A 60 -3.00 10.20 -19.01
C PHE A 60 -1.96 9.10 -18.75
N GLU A 61 -0.73 9.47 -18.42
CA GLU A 61 0.30 8.49 -18.03
C GLU A 61 -0.07 7.76 -16.74
N ALA A 62 -0.60 8.48 -15.75
CA ALA A 62 -1.09 7.88 -14.51
C ALA A 62 -2.22 6.87 -14.78
N ALA A 63 -3.17 7.20 -15.65
CA ALA A 63 -4.23 6.28 -16.04
C ALA A 63 -3.69 5.04 -16.78
N TRP A 64 -2.66 5.21 -17.60
CA TRP A 64 -1.97 4.09 -18.25
C TRP A 64 -1.24 3.19 -17.27
N LEU A 65 -0.61 3.76 -16.22
CA LEU A 65 -0.02 2.98 -15.13
C LEU A 65 -1.09 2.19 -14.38
N ASP A 66 -2.24 2.80 -14.09
CA ASP A 66 -3.39 2.13 -13.45
C ASP A 66 -3.99 1.01 -14.33
N ALA A 67 -3.92 1.14 -15.65
CA ALA A 67 -4.40 0.10 -16.57
C ALA A 67 -3.52 -1.16 -16.58
N LEU A 68 -2.26 -1.05 -16.12
CA LEU A 68 -1.32 -2.17 -16.03
C LEU A 68 -1.43 -2.95 -14.70
N GLY A 69 -2.14 -2.41 -13.70
CA GLY A 69 -2.34 -3.06 -12.39
C GLY A 69 -3.10 -2.23 -11.36
#